data_AF-A0A344PNC9-F1
#
_entry.id   AF-A0A344PNC9-F1
#
_cell.length_a   1.000
_cell.length_b   1.000
_cell.length_c   1.000
_cell.angle_alpha   90.00
_cell.angle_beta   90.00
_cell.angle_gamma   90.00
#
_symmetry.space_group_name_H-M   'P 1'
#
loop_
_entity.id
_entity.type
_entity.pdbx_description
1 polymer ?
#
loop_
_entity_poly.entity_id
_entity_poly.type
_entity_poly.pdbx_seq_one_letter_code
_entity_poly.pdbx_strand_id
1 'polypeptide(L)' 'MAAHSIAHALSAAGETEKAEFAHYLSRELQEFGLSADDATVRQVVAALDRFARPEHGRGDLG' A
#
# COMPACT_ATOMS: atom_id res chain seq x y z
N MET A 1 -9.79 13.56 -7.23
CA MET A 1 -9.94 13.84 -5.79
C MET A 1 -9.75 12.61 -4.90
N ALA A 2 -10.16 11.39 -5.29
CA ALA A 2 -10.05 10.19 -4.43
C ALA A 2 -8.61 9.65 -4.20
N ALA A 3 -7.71 9.76 -5.19
CA ALA A 3 -6.35 9.22 -5.08
C ALA A 3 -5.53 9.84 -3.94
N HIS A 4 -5.79 11.12 -3.60
CA HIS A 4 -5.09 11.79 -2.50
C HIS A 4 -5.56 11.35 -1.11
N SER A 5 -6.80 10.89 -0.92
CA SER A 5 -7.25 10.47 0.42
C SER A 5 -6.64 9.14 0.83
N ILE A 6 -6.48 8.21 -0.12
CA ILE A 6 -5.91 6.87 0.15
C ILE A 6 -4.40 6.98 0.35
N ALA A 7 -3.69 7.72 -0.50
CA ALA A 7 -2.25 7.93 -0.34
C ALA A 7 -1.93 8.63 0.98
N HIS A 8 -2.73 9.63 1.37
CA HIS A 8 -2.59 10.31 2.65
C HIS A 8 -2.89 9.37 3.83
N ALA A 9 -3.96 8.57 3.77
CA ALA A 9 -4.28 7.60 4.80
C ALA A 9 -3.17 6.55 4.97
N LEU A 10 -2.63 6.01 3.87
CA LEU A 10 -1.50 5.08 3.90
C LEU A 10 -0.21 5.73 4.38
N SER A 11 0.01 7.01 4.08
CA SER A 11 1.16 7.76 4.59
C SER A 11 1.07 8.01 6.10
N ALA A 12 -0.14 8.18 6.63
CA ALA A 12 -0.38 8.38 8.06
C ALA A 12 -0.46 7.05 8.83
N ALA A 13 -0.71 5.94 8.14
CA ALA A 13 -0.85 4.63 8.75
C ALA A 13 0.48 4.09 9.31
N GLY A 14 0.42 3.49 10.50
CA GLY A 14 1.52 2.79 11.13
C GLY A 14 1.86 1.46 10.43
N GLU A 15 3.01 0.88 10.78
CA GLU A 15 3.46 -0.40 10.22
C GLU A 15 2.45 -1.53 10.45
N THR A 16 1.87 -1.60 11.66
CA THR A 16 0.84 -2.58 12.01
C THR A 16 -0.41 -2.48 11.15
N GLU A 17 -0.89 -1.25 10.90
CA GLU A 17 -2.11 -1.00 10.11
C GLU A 17 -1.90 -1.38 8.63
N LYS A 18 -0.71 -1.08 8.09
CA LYS A 18 -0.31 -1.49 6.74
C LYS A 18 -0.20 -3.01 6.63
N ALA A 19 0.35 -3.66 7.64
CA ALA A 19 0.46 -5.12 7.68
C ALA A 19 -0.92 -5.77 7.75
N GLU A 20 -1.82 -5.28 8.61
CA GLU A 20 -3.20 -5.77 8.71
C GLU A 20 -3.94 -5.63 7.37
N PHE A 21 -3.82 -4.47 6.71
CA PHE A 21 -4.42 -4.26 5.40
C PHE A 21 -3.83 -5.18 4.32
N ALA A 22 -2.51 -5.40 4.33
CA ALA A 22 -1.86 -6.32 3.41
C ALA A 22 -2.27 -7.78 3.63
N HIS A 23 -2.46 -8.19 4.90
CA HIS A 23 -2.99 -9.52 5.24
C HIS A 23 -4.43 -9.69 4.80
N TYR A 24 -5.29 -8.68 5.03
CA TYR A 24 -6.67 -8.68 4.53
C TYR A 24 -6.70 -8.85 3.02
N LEU A 25 -5.97 -8.01 2.27
CA LEU A 25 -5.92 -8.10 0.80
C LEU A 25 -5.42 -9.48 0.33
N SER A 26 -4.37 -10.00 0.96
CA SER A 26 -3.79 -11.30 0.61
C SER A 26 -4.78 -12.45 0.83
N ARG A 27 -5.59 -12.38 1.90
CA ARG A 27 -6.64 -13.36 2.17
C ARG A 27 -7.75 -13.31 1.12
N GLU A 28 -8.21 -12.12 0.73
CA GLU A 28 -9.23 -11.99 -0.32
C GLU A 28 -8.71 -12.53 -1.66
N LEU A 29 -7.43 -12.32 -1.98
CA LEU A 29 -6.82 -12.88 -3.19
C LEU A 29 -6.78 -14.42 -3.16
N GLN A 30 -6.56 -15.03 -1.99
CA GLN A 30 -6.64 -16.49 -1.83
C GLN A 30 -8.03 -17.04 -2.15
N GLU A 31 -9.11 -16.29 -1.88
CA GLU A 31 -10.48 -16.70 -2.23
C GLU A 31 -10.69 -16.84 -3.74
N PHE A 32 -9.91 -16.11 -4.54
CA PHE A 32 -9.89 -16.22 -6.01
C PHE A 32 -8.83 -17.20 -6.55
N GLY A 33 -8.24 -18.03 -5.67
CA GLY A 33 -7.21 -19.00 -6.03
C GLY A 33 -5.81 -18.42 -6.25
N LEU A 34 -5.61 -17.14 -5.93
CA LEU A 34 -4.29 -16.50 -5.96
C LEU A 34 -3.64 -16.71 -4.60
N SER A 35 -2.90 -17.81 -4.46
CA SER A 35 -2.16 -18.11 -3.22
C SER A 35 -1.15 -16.99 -2.94
N ALA A 36 -1.41 -16.21 -1.90
CA ALA A 36 -0.49 -15.21 -1.37
C ALA A 36 0.20 -15.77 -0.13
N ASP A 37 1.52 -15.92 -0.21
CA ASP A 37 2.37 -16.29 0.91
C ASP A 37 2.85 -15.05 1.69
N ASP A 38 3.58 -15.24 2.78
CA ASP A 38 4.12 -14.13 3.57
C ASP A 38 5.06 -13.23 2.74
N ALA A 39 5.71 -13.77 1.71
CA ALA A 39 6.50 -12.96 0.78
C ALA A 39 5.63 -12.00 -0.02
N THR A 40 4.45 -12.45 -0.45
CA THR A 40 3.44 -11.64 -1.13
C THR A 40 2.92 -10.51 -0.22
N VAL A 41 2.62 -10.80 1.04
CA VAL A 41 2.20 -9.78 2.03
C VAL A 41 3.25 -8.68 2.13
N ARG A 42 4.54 -9.04 2.27
CA ARG A 42 5.64 -8.05 2.32
C ARG A 42 5.76 -7.22 1.06
N GLN A 43 5.52 -7.80 -0.11
CA GLN A 43 5.52 -7.06 -1.38
C GLN A 43 4.36 -6.06 -1.48
N VAL A 44 3.18 -6.43 -0.97
CA VAL A 44 2.03 -5.54 -0.88
C VAL A 44 2.32 -4.37 0.05
N VAL A 45 2.86 -4.60 1.25
CA VAL A 45 3.28 -3.54 2.17
C VAL A 45 4.27 -2.57 1.50
N ALA A 46 5.30 -3.10 0.84
CA ALA A 46 6.27 -2.28 0.11
C ALA A 46 5.65 -1.49 -1.05
N ALA A 47 4.60 -2.02 -1.70
CA ALA A 47 3.85 -1.30 -2.72
C ALA A 47 3.02 -0.15 -2.12
N LEU A 48 2.35 -0.37 -0.99
CA LEU A 48 1.61 0.65 -0.25
C LEU A 48 2.53 1.79 0.20
N ASP A 49 3.71 1.46 0.73
CA ASP A 49 4.71 2.47 1.12
C ASP A 49 5.19 3.30 -0.08
N ARG A 50 5.40 2.68 -1.24
CA ARG A 50 5.76 3.41 -2.47
C ARG A 50 4.62 4.30 -2.97
N PHE A 51 3.38 3.84 -2.90
CA PHE A 51 2.20 4.61 -3.28
C PHE A 51 1.95 5.81 -2.35
N ALA A 52 2.23 5.63 -1.05
CA ALA A 52 2.10 6.66 -0.05
C ALA A 52 3.23 7.71 -0.10
N ARG A 53 4.35 7.43 -0.79
CA ARG A 53 5.43 8.41 -0.93
C ARG A 53 4.94 9.59 -1.77
N PRO A 54 4.97 10.82 -1.25
CA PRO A 54 4.75 11.99 -2.08
C PRO A 54 5.85 12.02 -3.15
N GLU A 55 5.46 12.17 -4.42
CA GLU A 55 6.39 12.34 -5.53
C GLU A 55 7.26 13.58 -5.26
N HIS A 56 8.46 13.38 -4.70
CA HIS A 56 9.47 14.43 -4.69
C HIS A 56 9.95 14.60 -6.13
N GLY A 57 9.39 15.59 -6.83
CA GLY A 57 9.97 16.10 -8.07
C GLY A 57 9.07 16.12 -9.29
N ARG A 58 7.98 16.90 -9.26
CA ARG A 58 7.54 17.61 -10.46
C ARG A 58 6.92 18.96 -10.08
N GLY A 59 7.76 19.91 -9.70
CA GLY A 59 7.31 21.27 -9.42
C GLY A 59 8.33 22.14 -8.71
N ASP A 60 9.55 22.27 -9.25
CA ASP A 60 10.33 23.50 -9.07
C ASP A 60 11.30 23.67 -10.25
N LEU A 61 10.72 24.09 -11.38
CA LEU A 61 11.40 24.89 -12.39
C LEU A 61 10.47 26.07 -12.62
N GLY A 62 10.67 27.15 -11.85
CA GLY A 62 9.90 28.39 -11.96
C GLY A 62 10.51 29.51 -11.13
#